data_AF-A0A969T7Z5-F1
#
_entry.id   AF-A0A969T7Z5-F1
#
_cell.length_a   1.000
_cell.length_b   1.000
_cell.length_c   1.000
_cell.angle_alpha   90.00
_cell.angle_beta   90.00
_cell.angle_gamma   90.00
#
_symmetry.space_group_name_H-M   'P 1'
#
loop_
_entity.id
_entity.type
_entity.pdbx_description
1 polymer ?
#
loop_
_entity_poly.entity_id
_entity_poly.type
_entity_poly.pdbx_seq_one_letter_code
_entity_poly.pdbx_strand_id
1 'polypeptide(L)'
;MELVSDTTNKIEIVCGEKLFEDIEIAIKDGILSLDHHLTAKWSRNYSKIILRLHSKPFERINIRKPAKVFNSDVYKGNSFSLIDWGKFSEVDLTLNVEYCLIAMSSDNFGQFKIKGKAVSANLWGWGSANVRADSLITENCEVLHRGMGDVYVKAQNHLKVDMQFTGNIFYSGNPSEITIVQRLGTGNIYKLN
;
A
#
# COMPACT_ATOMS: atom_id res chain seq x y z
N MET A 1 6.03 -0.31 10.70
CA MET A 1 6.35 -1.70 10.39
C MET A 1 7.28 -1.73 9.20
N GLU A 2 8.46 -2.28 9.39
CA GLU A 2 9.39 -2.64 8.32
C GLU A 2 9.14 -4.09 7.92
N LEU A 3 9.00 -4.38 6.63
CA LEU A 3 8.97 -5.73 6.09
C LEU A 3 10.40 -6.12 5.70
N VAL A 4 10.85 -7.25 6.20
CA VAL A 4 12.18 -7.80 5.95
C VAL A 4 12.01 -9.18 5.33
N SER A 5 12.48 -9.35 4.09
CA SER A 5 12.47 -10.67 3.45
C SER A 5 13.48 -11.59 4.14
N ASP A 6 13.00 -12.72 4.62
CA ASP A 6 13.79 -13.68 5.39
C ASP A 6 13.33 -15.12 5.06
N THR A 7 14.20 -16.09 5.33
CA THR A 7 13.86 -17.52 5.21
C THR A 7 13.16 -18.04 6.47
N THR A 8 13.23 -17.27 7.56
CA THR A 8 12.61 -17.56 8.86
C THR A 8 11.60 -16.50 9.23
N ASN A 9 10.59 -16.88 10.02
CA ASN A 9 9.57 -15.94 10.48
C ASN A 9 9.92 -15.46 11.90
N LYS A 10 10.13 -14.17 12.09
CA LYS A 10 10.28 -13.54 13.40
C LYS A 10 9.78 -12.09 13.38
N ILE A 11 9.47 -11.56 14.55
CA ILE A 11 9.16 -10.14 14.71
C ILE A 11 10.14 -9.51 15.69
N GLU A 12 10.78 -8.42 15.28
CA GLU A 12 11.60 -7.59 16.15
C GLU A 12 10.80 -6.35 16.56
N ILE A 13 10.83 -6.02 17.85
CA ILE A 13 10.09 -4.90 18.41
C ILE A 13 11.09 -3.96 19.04
N VAL A 14 11.14 -2.72 18.53
CA VAL A 14 11.94 -1.65 19.09
C VAL A 14 10.98 -0.61 19.67
N CYS A 15 10.93 -0.54 20.99
CA CYS A 15 10.09 0.40 21.73
C CYS A 15 10.74 0.78 23.07
N GLY A 16 10.23 1.83 23.71
CA GLY A 16 10.57 2.10 25.11
C GLY A 16 10.05 0.99 26.02
N GLU A 17 10.77 0.69 27.09
CA GLU A 17 10.50 -0.44 28.00
C GLU A 17 9.04 -0.50 28.47
N LYS A 18 8.49 0.63 28.94
CA LYS A 18 7.10 0.73 29.41
C LYS A 18 6.03 0.53 28.33
N LEU A 19 6.39 0.66 27.05
CA LEU A 19 5.45 0.48 25.95
C LEU A 19 5.32 -0.98 25.54
N PHE A 20 6.27 -1.83 25.93
CA PHE A 20 6.30 -3.22 25.52
C PHE A 20 5.09 -3.99 26.07
N GLU A 21 4.69 -3.70 27.31
CA GLU A 21 3.53 -4.31 27.98
C GLU A 21 2.20 -4.00 27.27
N ASP A 22 2.13 -2.89 26.54
CA ASP A 22 0.94 -2.48 25.80
C ASP A 22 0.86 -3.06 24.39
N ILE A 23 1.87 -3.82 23.92
CA ILE A 23 1.91 -4.43 22.58
C ILE A 23 1.29 -5.82 22.64
N GLU A 24 0.34 -6.07 21.73
CA GLU A 24 -0.33 -7.37 21.59
C GLU A 24 0.06 -8.03 20.26
N ILE A 25 0.52 -9.27 20.34
CA ILE A 25 0.87 -10.08 19.18
C ILE A 25 0.20 -11.44 19.33
N ALA A 26 -0.61 -11.80 18.33
CA ALA A 26 -1.33 -13.07 18.33
C ALA A 26 -1.30 -13.70 16.95
N ILE A 27 -1.24 -15.04 16.91
CA ILE A 27 -1.42 -15.82 15.69
C ILE A 27 -2.67 -16.66 15.86
N LYS A 28 -3.64 -16.50 14.98
CA LYS A 28 -4.86 -17.31 14.96
C LYS A 28 -5.25 -17.61 13.52
N ASP A 29 -5.53 -18.88 13.23
CA ASP A 29 -5.97 -19.35 11.90
C ASP A 29 -5.05 -18.88 10.75
N GLY A 30 -3.73 -18.87 10.99
CA GLY A 30 -2.72 -18.44 10.03
C GLY A 30 -2.60 -16.92 9.85
N ILE A 31 -3.33 -16.12 10.64
CA ILE A 31 -3.28 -14.66 10.62
C ILE A 31 -2.44 -14.16 11.80
N LEU A 32 -1.38 -13.42 11.51
CA LEU A 32 -0.63 -12.64 12.50
C LEU A 32 -1.35 -11.31 12.75
N SER A 33 -1.82 -11.11 13.97
CA SER A 33 -2.39 -9.85 14.46
C SER A 33 -1.34 -9.10 15.27
N LEU A 34 -1.17 -7.81 14.97
CA LEU A 34 -0.27 -6.89 15.64
C LEU A 34 -1.10 -5.68 16.10
N ASP A 35 -1.24 -5.50 17.41
CA ASP A 35 -2.00 -4.39 17.98
C ASP A 35 -1.32 -3.78 19.22
N HIS A 36 -1.89 -2.71 19.76
CA HIS A 36 -1.49 -2.12 21.03
C HIS A 36 -2.67 -1.46 21.78
N HIS A 37 -2.55 -1.36 23.10
CA HIS A 37 -3.53 -0.72 24.00
C HIS A 37 -3.17 0.71 24.43
N LEU A 38 -2.21 1.34 23.75
CA LEU A 38 -1.74 2.69 24.07
C LEU A 38 -2.84 3.75 23.98
N THR A 39 -3.05 4.44 25.10
CA THR A 39 -3.96 5.60 25.23
C THR A 39 -3.17 6.92 25.30
N ALA A 40 -3.81 8.02 24.89
CA ALA A 40 -3.29 9.39 25.03
C ALA A 40 -1.86 9.64 24.50
N LYS A 41 -1.48 9.07 23.35
CA LYS A 41 -0.15 9.28 22.74
C LYS A 41 0.19 10.77 22.50
N TRP A 42 -0.81 11.62 22.27
CA TRP A 42 -0.60 13.05 21.99
C TRP A 42 -0.10 13.84 23.22
N SER A 43 -0.33 13.34 24.43
CA SER A 43 0.08 14.02 25.67
C SER A 43 1.40 13.50 26.24
N ARG A 44 2.02 12.51 25.60
CA ARG A 44 3.23 11.84 26.09
C ARG A 44 4.30 11.76 24.99
N ASN A 45 5.52 12.14 25.31
CA ASN A 45 6.65 12.10 24.38
C ASN A 45 7.25 10.68 24.31
N TYR A 46 6.48 9.73 23.77
CA TYR A 46 6.95 8.36 23.59
C TYR A 46 7.77 8.21 22.31
N SER A 47 8.87 7.47 22.40
CA SER A 47 9.58 6.96 21.22
C SER A 47 8.62 6.14 20.34
N LYS A 48 8.73 6.28 19.02
CA LYS A 48 7.92 5.51 18.06
C LYS A 48 8.19 4.01 18.25
N ILE A 49 7.11 3.21 18.23
CA ILE A 49 7.21 1.75 18.17
C ILE A 49 7.57 1.35 16.75
N ILE A 50 8.65 0.61 16.59
CA ILE A 50 9.08 0.06 15.31
C ILE A 50 8.97 -1.46 15.39
N LEU A 51 8.15 -2.02 14.52
CA LEU A 51 8.04 -3.46 14.30
C LEU A 51 8.82 -3.81 13.03
N ARG A 52 9.71 -4.79 13.09
CA ARG A 52 10.33 -5.40 11.89
C ARG A 52 9.81 -6.82 11.75
N LEU A 53 9.06 -7.07 10.68
CA LEU A 53 8.53 -8.38 10.36
C LEU A 53 9.49 -9.07 9.40
N HIS A 54 10.25 -10.04 9.91
CA HIS A 54 11.03 -10.95 9.11
C HIS A 54 10.14 -12.11 8.71
N SER A 55 10.01 -12.37 7.42
CA SER A 55 9.18 -13.48 6.99
C SER A 55 9.52 -13.99 5.60
N LYS A 56 9.11 -15.24 5.37
CA LYS A 56 8.83 -15.73 4.03
C LYS A 56 7.73 -14.87 3.37
N PRO A 57 7.57 -14.92 2.04
CA PRO A 57 6.51 -14.18 1.35
C PRO A 57 5.12 -14.55 1.88
N PHE A 58 4.27 -13.55 2.06
CA PHE A 58 2.87 -13.66 2.47
C PHE A 58 1.97 -12.83 1.56
N GLU A 59 0.71 -13.22 1.42
CA GLU A 59 -0.11 -12.63 0.36
C GLU A 59 -0.72 -11.28 0.74
N ARG A 60 -0.96 -11.01 2.03
CA ARG A 60 -1.83 -9.90 2.43
C ARG A 60 -1.44 -9.17 3.72
N ILE A 61 -1.53 -7.85 3.70
CA ILE A 61 -1.58 -6.96 4.87
C ILE A 61 -2.94 -6.25 4.93
N ASN A 62 -3.52 -6.21 6.12
CA ASN A 62 -4.66 -5.35 6.42
C ASN A 62 -4.24 -4.31 7.46
N ILE A 63 -4.26 -3.04 7.07
CA ILE A 63 -4.01 -1.95 8.02
C ILE A 63 -5.36 -1.55 8.63
N ARG A 64 -5.46 -1.58 9.96
CA ARG A 64 -6.70 -1.26 10.70
C ARG A 64 -6.59 -0.01 11.58
N LYS A 65 -5.36 0.43 11.85
CA LYS A 65 -5.02 1.65 12.60
C LYS A 65 -3.93 2.39 11.83
N PRO A 66 -3.81 3.72 11.97
CA PRO A 66 -2.78 4.50 11.29
C PRO A 66 -1.38 3.88 11.45
N ALA A 67 -0.71 3.63 10.34
CA ALA A 67 0.56 2.93 10.34
C ALA A 67 1.50 3.45 9.26
N LYS A 68 2.80 3.36 9.53
CA LYS A 68 3.84 3.43 8.49
C LYS A 68 4.26 2.02 8.12
N VAL A 69 4.19 1.64 6.85
CA VAL A 69 4.61 0.33 6.34
C VAL A 69 5.67 0.54 5.25
N PHE A 70 6.82 -0.09 5.38
CA PHE A 70 7.90 0.07 4.40
C PHE A 70 8.79 -1.16 4.31
N ASN A 71 9.64 -1.23 3.29
CA ASN A 71 10.74 -2.18 3.22
C ASN A 71 12.00 -1.52 2.66
N SER A 72 13.16 -1.93 3.18
CA SER A 72 14.47 -1.50 2.70
C SER A 72 14.93 -2.34 1.51
N ASP A 73 14.62 -3.65 1.53
CA ASP A 73 14.91 -4.61 0.46
C ASP A 73 13.65 -4.96 -0.35
N VAL A 74 13.83 -5.45 -1.58
CA VAL A 74 12.72 -5.83 -2.47
C VAL A 74 11.93 -7.01 -1.91
N TYR A 75 10.63 -6.82 -1.72
CA TYR A 75 9.70 -7.91 -1.42
C TYR A 75 9.47 -8.77 -2.67
N LYS A 76 9.67 -10.08 -2.57
CA LYS A 76 9.49 -11.02 -3.68
C LYS A 76 8.41 -12.06 -3.34
N GLY A 77 7.48 -12.31 -4.24
CA GLY A 77 6.44 -13.32 -4.04
C GLY A 77 5.49 -13.43 -5.22
N ASN A 78 4.58 -14.40 -5.21
CA ASN A 78 3.61 -14.54 -6.30
C ASN A 78 2.59 -13.39 -6.26
N SER A 79 2.01 -13.12 -5.10
CA SER A 79 1.02 -12.07 -4.91
C SER A 79 1.34 -11.20 -3.69
N PHE A 80 0.94 -9.93 -3.76
CA PHE A 80 0.98 -9.02 -2.62
C PHE A 80 -0.25 -8.10 -2.63
N SER A 81 -1.01 -8.13 -1.54
CA SER A 81 -2.22 -7.33 -1.34
C SER A 81 -2.08 -6.47 -0.09
N LEU A 82 -2.29 -5.17 -0.20
CA LEU A 82 -2.42 -4.27 0.95
C LEU A 82 -3.79 -3.61 0.92
N ILE A 83 -4.55 -3.77 2.00
CA ILE A 83 -5.85 -3.12 2.18
C ILE A 83 -5.79 -2.22 3.40
N ASP A 84 -5.95 -0.91 3.20
CA ASP A 84 -5.87 0.09 4.26
C ASP A 84 -7.24 0.62 4.72
N TRP A 85 -7.62 0.24 5.94
CA TRP A 85 -8.78 0.72 6.68
C TRP A 85 -8.41 1.72 7.79
N GLY A 86 -7.12 2.00 7.97
CA GLY A 86 -6.57 2.83 9.04
C GLY A 86 -6.77 4.33 8.84
N LYS A 87 -7.43 4.75 7.75
CA LYS A 87 -7.71 6.13 7.32
C LYS A 87 -6.48 6.98 6.97
N PHE A 88 -5.36 6.79 7.67
CA PHE A 88 -4.10 7.47 7.40
C PHE A 88 -2.93 6.52 7.57
N SER A 89 -2.31 6.14 6.45
CA SER A 89 -1.10 5.35 6.46
C SER A 89 -0.06 5.97 5.54
N GLU A 90 1.20 5.75 5.87
CA GLU A 90 2.33 6.03 4.98
C GLU A 90 2.90 4.69 4.53
N VAL A 91 2.80 4.39 3.24
CA VAL A 91 3.28 3.15 2.66
C VAL A 91 4.41 3.48 1.69
N ASP A 92 5.60 2.90 1.88
CA ASP A 92 6.70 2.96 0.90
C ASP A 92 7.26 1.56 0.65
N LEU A 93 6.80 0.93 -0.43
CA LEU A 93 7.11 -0.46 -0.74
C LEU A 93 7.84 -0.63 -2.08
N THR A 94 8.86 -1.48 -2.10
CA THR A 94 9.51 -1.97 -3.32
C THR A 94 9.19 -3.45 -3.52
N LEU A 95 8.49 -3.78 -4.60
CA LEU A 95 7.92 -5.10 -4.87
C LEU A 95 8.51 -5.72 -6.14
N ASN A 96 8.57 -7.05 -6.19
CA ASN A 96 8.79 -7.85 -7.40
C ASN A 96 7.87 -9.07 -7.34
N VAL A 97 6.69 -8.95 -7.94
CA VAL A 97 5.60 -9.91 -7.78
C VAL A 97 4.89 -10.22 -9.10
N GLU A 98 4.13 -11.30 -9.18
CA GLU A 98 3.25 -11.54 -10.34
C GLU A 98 2.01 -10.63 -10.27
N TYR A 99 1.41 -10.52 -9.07
CA TYR A 99 0.21 -9.72 -8.85
C TYR A 99 0.34 -8.79 -7.65
N CYS A 100 -0.03 -7.51 -7.84
CA CYS A 100 -0.10 -6.51 -6.79
C CYS A 100 -1.52 -5.96 -6.65
N LEU A 101 -2.04 -5.86 -5.43
CA LEU A 101 -3.27 -5.13 -5.11
C LEU A 101 -2.97 -4.10 -4.02
N ILE A 102 -3.28 -2.84 -4.27
CA ILE A 102 -3.27 -1.77 -3.27
C ILE A 102 -4.67 -1.17 -3.22
N ALA A 103 -5.33 -1.28 -2.07
CA ALA A 103 -6.67 -0.77 -1.85
C ALA A 103 -6.77 -0.01 -0.53
N MET A 104 -7.69 0.94 -0.48
CA MET A 104 -7.92 1.77 0.70
C MET A 104 -9.40 2.10 0.88
N SER A 105 -9.80 2.45 2.11
CA SER A 105 -11.15 2.88 2.43
C SER A 105 -11.52 4.24 1.82
N SER A 106 -12.82 4.52 1.71
CA SER A 106 -13.35 5.79 1.15
C SER A 106 -12.99 7.03 1.96
N ASP A 107 -12.66 6.86 3.24
CA ASP A 107 -12.25 7.92 4.15
C ASP A 107 -10.73 7.97 4.35
N ASN A 108 -9.95 7.38 3.44
CA ASN A 108 -8.49 7.37 3.53
C ASN A 108 -7.86 8.68 3.01
N PHE A 109 -6.83 9.17 3.68
CA PHE A 109 -6.05 10.38 3.36
C PHE A 109 -4.53 10.13 3.45
N GLY A 110 -4.14 8.86 3.35
CA GLY A 110 -2.76 8.39 3.40
C GLY A 110 -1.94 8.67 2.14
N GLN A 111 -0.69 8.22 2.19
CA GLN A 111 0.30 8.36 1.13
C GLN A 111 0.87 6.99 0.80
N PHE A 112 0.76 6.57 -0.45
CA PHE A 112 1.15 5.24 -0.90
C PHE A 112 2.18 5.36 -2.01
N LYS A 113 3.41 4.93 -1.76
CA LYS A 113 4.51 4.90 -2.73
C LYS A 113 4.88 3.46 -2.99
N ILE A 114 4.67 3.00 -4.22
CA ILE A 114 4.90 1.62 -4.62
C ILE A 114 5.86 1.61 -5.79
N LYS A 115 6.91 0.79 -5.70
CA LYS A 115 8.03 0.74 -6.65
C LYS A 115 8.32 -0.70 -7.05
N GLY A 116 9.11 -0.87 -8.13
CA GLY A 116 9.66 -2.16 -8.53
C GLY A 116 8.98 -2.73 -9.76
N LYS A 117 8.55 -4.00 -9.70
CA LYS A 117 7.95 -4.72 -10.83
C LYS A 117 6.73 -5.53 -10.39
N ALA A 118 5.69 -5.52 -11.22
CA ALA A 118 4.61 -6.49 -11.14
C ALA A 118 4.17 -6.93 -12.55
N VAL A 119 3.72 -8.17 -12.75
CA VAL A 119 3.11 -8.51 -14.05
C VAL A 119 1.75 -7.80 -14.17
N SER A 120 0.90 -7.95 -13.15
CA SER A 120 -0.38 -7.26 -13.06
C SER A 120 -0.49 -6.45 -11.76
N ALA A 121 -1.08 -5.26 -11.82
CA ALA A 121 -1.35 -4.46 -10.64
C ALA A 121 -2.74 -3.84 -10.65
N ASN A 122 -3.44 -3.97 -9.53
CA ASN A 122 -4.72 -3.34 -9.25
C ASN A 122 -4.53 -2.25 -8.19
N LEU A 123 -4.80 -1.01 -8.56
CA LEU A 123 -4.61 0.16 -7.71
C LEU A 123 -5.95 0.85 -7.48
N TRP A 124 -6.51 0.68 -6.28
CA TRP A 124 -7.82 1.20 -5.90
C TRP A 124 -7.64 2.44 -5.03
N GLY A 125 -7.50 3.61 -5.66
CA GLY A 125 -7.31 4.90 -5.00
C GLY A 125 -8.64 5.52 -4.58
N TRP A 126 -8.87 5.62 -3.28
CA TRP A 126 -10.13 6.10 -2.68
C TRP A 126 -9.87 7.24 -1.69
N GLY A 127 -10.90 8.04 -1.39
CA GLY A 127 -10.80 9.14 -0.43
C GLY A 127 -9.89 10.27 -0.93
N SER A 128 -9.08 10.85 -0.06
CA SER A 128 -8.08 11.87 -0.39
C SER A 128 -6.65 11.32 -0.48
N ALA A 129 -6.51 10.00 -0.50
CA ALA A 129 -5.21 9.35 -0.54
C ALA A 129 -4.51 9.56 -1.88
N ASN A 130 -3.19 9.73 -1.84
CA ASN A 130 -2.37 9.81 -3.05
C ASN A 130 -1.62 8.50 -3.26
N VAL A 131 -1.63 8.01 -4.49
CA VAL A 131 -0.97 6.75 -4.88
C VAL A 131 0.10 7.03 -5.92
N ARG A 132 1.36 6.76 -5.57
CA ARG A 132 2.55 6.93 -6.39
C ARG A 132 3.13 5.57 -6.76
N ALA A 133 2.63 5.02 -7.85
CA ALA A 133 3.09 3.78 -8.45
C ALA A 133 3.73 4.00 -9.85
N ASP A 134 4.14 5.22 -10.17
CA ASP A 134 4.87 5.58 -11.40
C ASP A 134 6.25 4.89 -11.49
N SER A 135 6.77 4.43 -10.36
CA SER A 135 8.00 3.64 -10.27
C SER A 135 7.77 2.13 -10.14
N LEU A 136 6.52 1.66 -10.19
CA LEU A 136 6.15 0.24 -10.28
C LEU A 136 5.92 -0.09 -11.75
N ILE A 137 6.86 -0.82 -12.37
CA ILE A 137 6.74 -1.22 -13.78
C ILE A 137 5.75 -2.38 -13.85
N THR A 138 4.65 -2.19 -14.58
CA THR A 138 3.63 -3.23 -14.77
C THR A 138 3.39 -3.57 -16.24
N GLU A 139 3.12 -4.83 -16.56
CA GLU A 139 2.61 -5.17 -17.89
C GLU A 139 1.16 -4.72 -18.03
N ASN A 140 0.31 -5.16 -17.09
CA ASN A 140 -1.11 -4.82 -17.04
C ASN A 140 -1.42 -4.03 -15.76
N CYS A 141 -2.04 -2.87 -15.88
CA CYS A 141 -2.43 -2.05 -14.74
C CYS A 141 -3.92 -1.75 -14.79
N GLU A 142 -4.64 -2.08 -13.73
CA GLU A 142 -6.02 -1.65 -13.50
C GLU A 142 -6.05 -0.58 -12.41
N VAL A 143 -6.62 0.57 -12.73
CA VAL A 143 -6.83 1.67 -11.79
C VAL A 143 -8.33 1.84 -11.57
N LEU A 144 -8.76 1.65 -10.32
CA LEU A 144 -10.08 2.05 -9.85
C LEU A 144 -9.91 3.29 -8.99
N HIS A 145 -10.35 4.44 -9.50
CA HIS A 145 -10.18 5.72 -8.84
C HIS A 145 -11.52 6.30 -8.40
N ARG A 146 -11.71 6.35 -7.09
CA ARG A 146 -12.88 6.91 -6.41
C ARG A 146 -12.44 7.89 -5.33
N GLY A 147 -11.53 8.80 -5.68
CA GLY A 147 -10.92 9.74 -4.75
C GLY A 147 -10.70 11.13 -5.30
N MET A 148 -10.30 12.03 -4.41
CA MET A 148 -9.85 13.40 -4.68
C MET A 148 -8.33 13.48 -4.81
N GLY A 149 -7.59 12.52 -4.23
CA GLY A 149 -6.14 12.40 -4.40
C GLY A 149 -5.78 11.81 -5.75
N ASP A 150 -4.55 12.08 -6.20
CA ASP A 150 -4.07 11.66 -7.51
C ASP A 150 -3.47 10.25 -7.47
N VAL A 151 -3.53 9.56 -8.61
CA VAL A 151 -2.93 8.23 -8.81
C VAL A 151 -1.94 8.29 -9.96
N TYR A 152 -0.73 7.81 -9.72
CA TYR A 152 0.37 7.79 -10.68
C TYR A 152 0.75 6.33 -10.96
N VAL A 153 0.82 5.92 -12.22
CA VAL A 153 1.05 4.52 -12.61
C VAL A 153 2.00 4.40 -13.80
N LYS A 154 2.54 3.19 -14.02
CA LYS A 154 3.36 2.88 -15.20
C LYS A 154 3.00 1.53 -15.79
N ALA A 155 2.41 1.52 -16.98
CA ALA A 155 1.99 0.32 -17.70
C ALA A 155 2.77 0.14 -19.02
N GLN A 156 3.02 -1.12 -19.41
CA GLN A 156 3.74 -1.48 -20.64
C GLN A 156 2.85 -2.09 -21.72
N ASN A 157 1.82 -2.86 -21.36
CA ASN A 157 0.95 -3.55 -22.32
C ASN A 157 -0.49 -3.01 -22.25
N HIS A 158 -1.12 -3.07 -21.08
CA HIS A 158 -2.51 -2.68 -20.91
C HIS A 158 -2.70 -1.74 -19.72
N LEU A 159 -3.44 -0.66 -19.93
CA LEU A 159 -3.92 0.22 -18.87
C LEU A 159 -5.45 0.27 -18.89
N LYS A 160 -6.08 -0.28 -17.86
CA LYS A 160 -7.53 -0.23 -17.63
C LYS A 160 -7.85 0.80 -16.56
N VAL A 161 -8.80 1.69 -16.84
CA VAL A 161 -9.16 2.79 -15.93
C VAL A 161 -10.67 2.86 -15.70
N ASP A 162 -11.07 2.87 -14.44
CA ASP A 162 -12.40 3.27 -13.97
C ASP A 162 -12.23 4.47 -13.03
N MET A 163 -12.66 5.65 -13.47
CA MET A 163 -12.53 6.90 -12.74
C MET A 163 -13.91 7.48 -12.44
N GLN A 164 -14.18 7.79 -11.17
CA GLN A 164 -15.53 8.20 -10.75
C GLN A 164 -15.56 9.54 -9.98
N PHE A 165 -14.40 10.12 -9.66
CA PHE A 165 -14.28 11.31 -8.79
C PHE A 165 -13.36 12.40 -9.39
N THR A 166 -12.85 13.30 -8.57
CA THR A 166 -12.21 14.56 -8.99
C THR A 166 -10.68 14.49 -9.11
N GLY A 167 -10.02 13.54 -8.44
CA GLY A 167 -8.57 13.35 -8.56
C GLY A 167 -8.16 12.87 -9.95
N ASN A 168 -6.89 13.07 -10.30
CA ASN A 168 -6.37 12.74 -11.63
C ASN A 168 -5.62 11.41 -11.62
N ILE A 169 -5.56 10.79 -12.81
CA ILE A 169 -4.70 9.64 -13.06
C ILE A 169 -3.58 10.09 -13.99
N PHE A 170 -2.34 9.93 -13.56
CA PHE A 170 -1.16 10.15 -14.36
C PHE A 170 -0.57 8.80 -14.72
N TYR A 171 -0.33 8.53 -15.99
CA TYR A 171 0.29 7.29 -16.42
C TYR A 171 1.57 7.56 -17.22
N SER A 172 2.54 6.68 -17.08
CA SER A 172 3.77 6.65 -17.87
C SER A 172 3.96 5.29 -18.55
N GLY A 173 4.96 5.20 -19.42
CA GLY A 173 5.15 4.04 -20.30
C GLY A 173 4.38 4.19 -21.61
N ASN A 174 4.32 3.09 -22.36
CA ASN A 174 3.69 3.04 -23.68
C ASN A 174 2.80 1.79 -23.80
N PRO A 175 1.68 1.71 -23.05
CA PRO A 175 0.75 0.60 -23.18
C PRO A 175 0.21 0.51 -24.61
N SER A 176 0.22 -0.69 -25.16
CA SER A 176 -0.36 -1.01 -26.47
C SER A 176 -1.87 -0.79 -26.50
N GLU A 177 -2.56 -0.97 -25.37
CA GLU A 177 -3.99 -0.76 -25.22
C GLU A 177 -4.32 0.04 -23.96
N ILE A 178 -5.25 0.99 -24.09
CA ILE A 178 -5.83 1.74 -22.96
C ILE A 178 -7.35 1.58 -23.01
N THR A 179 -7.93 1.01 -21.96
CA THR A 179 -9.38 0.84 -21.82
C THR A 179 -9.90 1.77 -20.73
N ILE A 180 -10.83 2.66 -21.08
CA ILE A 180 -11.55 3.48 -20.10
C ILE A 180 -12.93 2.85 -19.90
N VAL A 181 -13.16 2.27 -18.73
CA VAL A 181 -14.42 1.60 -18.37
C VAL A 181 -15.51 2.63 -18.10
N GLN A 182 -15.21 3.60 -17.23
CA GLN A 182 -16.11 4.68 -16.84
C GLN A 182 -15.33 5.94 -16.50
N ARG A 183 -15.96 7.09 -16.74
CA ARG A 183 -15.49 8.41 -16.33
C ARG A 183 -16.67 9.23 -15.78
N LEU A 184 -16.96 9.06 -14.50
CA LEU A 184 -18.13 9.63 -13.83
C LEU A 184 -17.82 10.85 -12.94
N GLY A 185 -16.59 11.39 -13.01
CA GLY A 185 -16.16 12.57 -12.25
C GLY A 185 -15.46 13.62 -13.11
N THR A 186 -14.93 14.66 -12.46
CA THR A 186 -14.23 15.77 -13.13
C THR A 186 -12.72 15.57 -13.25
N GLY A 187 -12.18 14.48 -12.70
CA GLY A 187 -10.78 14.10 -12.85
C GLY A 187 -10.38 13.86 -14.30
N ASN A 188 -9.08 13.97 -14.57
CA ASN A 188 -8.50 13.76 -15.90
C ASN A 188 -7.45 12.65 -15.89
N ILE A 189 -7.21 12.08 -17.08
CA ILE A 189 -6.16 11.08 -17.30
C ILE A 189 -5.07 11.74 -18.15
N TYR A 190 -3.85 11.80 -17.63
CA TYR A 190 -2.71 12.45 -18.27
C TYR A 190 -1.58 11.45 -18.55
N LYS A 191 -1.02 11.50 -19.75
CA LYS A 191 0.25 10.84 -20.04
C LYS A 191 1.40 11.71 -19.53
N LEU A 192 2.30 11.14 -18.76
CA LEU A 192 3.56 11.75 -18.36
C LEU A 192 4.59 11.55 -19.49
N ASN A 193 5.31 12.62 -19.83
CA ASN A 193 6.38 12.62 -20.82
C ASN A 193 7.65 11.90 -20.31
#